data_AF-G5HPZ1-F1
#
_entry.id   AF-G5HPZ1-F1
#
_cell.length_a   1.000
_cell.length_b   1.000
_cell.length_c   1.000
_cell.angle_alpha   90.00
_cell.angle_beta   90.00
_cell.angle_gamma   90.00
#
_symmetry.space_group_name_H-M   'P 1'
#
loop_
_entity.id
_entity.type
_entity.pdbx_description
1 polymer ?
#
loop_
_entity_poly.entity_id
_entity_poly.type
_entity_poly.pdbx_seq_one_letter_code
_entity_poly.pdbx_strand_id
1 'polypeptide(L)' 'MKEKMNKTTEPVRNMKTRNSISAYLKGKSSRDYLITKQQLNTAFRISDVLKLKVSDVLTTNGEFKDLLTVKEKKLLKYGA' A
#
# COMPACT_ATOMS: atom_id res chain seq x y z
N MET A 1 -19.51 31.73 6.34
CA MET A 1 -18.45 30.77 6.71
C MET A 1 -18.98 29.36 6.51
N LYS A 2 -18.40 28.53 5.63
CA LYS A 2 -18.74 27.10 5.54
C LYS A 2 -17.78 26.32 6.41
N GLU A 3 -18.31 25.67 7.43
CA GLU A 3 -17.61 24.76 8.32
C GLU A 3 -17.00 23.61 7.50
N LYS A 4 -15.68 23.39 7.63
CA LYS A 4 -15.01 22.24 7.01
C LYS A 4 -15.48 20.97 7.74
N MET A 5 -16.47 20.28 7.18
CA MET A 5 -16.79 18.92 7.62
C MET A 5 -15.57 18.03 7.41
N ASN A 6 -14.93 17.61 8.50
CA ASN A 6 -13.92 16.57 8.47
C ASN A 6 -14.61 15.26 8.08
N LYS A 7 -14.38 14.79 6.85
CA LYS A 7 -14.94 13.53 6.35
C LYS A 7 -14.20 12.38 7.04
N THR A 8 -14.76 11.88 8.13
CA THR A 8 -14.28 10.66 8.81
C THR A 8 -14.56 9.46 7.91
N THR A 9 -13.50 8.77 7.48
CA THR A 9 -13.60 7.56 6.67
C THR A 9 -13.51 6.33 7.57
N GLU A 10 -14.36 5.34 7.33
CA GLU A 10 -14.27 4.07 8.02
C GLU A 10 -13.30 3.11 7.32
N PRO A 11 -12.53 2.29 8.07
CA PRO A 11 -11.72 1.23 7.49
C PRO A 11 -12.56 0.18 6.75
N VAL A 12 -12.05 -0.33 5.63
CA VAL A 12 -12.69 -1.43 4.89
C VAL A 12 -12.47 -2.76 5.63
N ARG A 13 -13.49 -3.21 6.35
CA ARG A 13 -13.46 -4.45 7.15
C ARG A 13 -13.91 -5.69 6.38
N ASN A 14 -14.79 -5.54 5.39
CA ASN A 14 -15.38 -6.67 4.68
C ASN A 14 -14.41 -7.26 3.64
N MET A 15 -14.13 -8.56 3.75
CA MET A 15 -13.28 -9.29 2.80
C MET A 15 -13.83 -9.30 1.37
N LYS A 16 -15.15 -9.39 1.19
CA LYS A 16 -15.78 -9.36 -0.14
C LYS A 16 -15.45 -8.04 -0.86
N THR A 17 -15.50 -6.93 -0.14
CA THR A 17 -15.14 -5.61 -0.66
C THR A 17 -13.66 -5.51 -1.02
N ARG A 18 -12.76 -6.06 -0.20
CA ARG A 18 -11.31 -6.08 -0.50
C ARG A 18 -11.04 -6.91 -1.77
N ASN A 19 -11.71 -8.04 -1.90
CA ASN A 19 -11.57 -8.93 -3.06
C ASN A 19 -12.15 -8.32 -4.34
N SER A 20 -13.29 -7.63 -4.27
CA SER A 20 -13.88 -6.98 -5.44
C SER A 20 -13.02 -5.83 -5.96
N ILE A 21 -12.44 -5.01 -5.08
CA ILE A 21 -11.47 -3.97 -5.45
C ILE A 21 -10.25 -4.58 -6.16
N SER A 22 -9.69 -5.65 -5.57
CA SER A 22 -8.54 -6.34 -6.14
C SER A 22 -8.86 -6.93 -7.53
N ALA A 23 -10.02 -7.57 -7.70
CA ALA A 23 -10.45 -8.13 -8.97
C ALA A 23 -10.66 -7.04 -10.05
N TYR A 24 -11.29 -5.92 -9.66
CA TYR A 24 -11.47 -4.78 -10.56
C TYR A 24 -10.13 -4.22 -11.05
N LEU A 25 -9.17 -4.03 -10.15
CA LEU A 25 -7.85 -3.50 -10.51
C LEU A 25 -7.03 -4.49 -11.34
N LYS A 26 -7.21 -5.79 -11.13
CA LYS A 26 -6.63 -6.84 -11.98
C LYS A 26 -7.07 -6.75 -13.43
N GLY A 27 -8.35 -6.43 -13.67
CA GLY A 27 -8.88 -6.24 -15.04
C GLY A 27 -8.43 -4.94 -15.71
N LYS A 28 -7.94 -3.96 -14.94
CA LYS A 28 -7.48 -2.66 -15.45
C LYS A 28 -5.99 -2.61 -15.72
N SER A 29 -5.16 -3.09 -14.78
CA SER A 29 -3.71 -3.05 -14.89
C SER A 29 -3.06 -4.03 -13.92
N SER A 30 -2.16 -4.88 -14.44
CA SER A 30 -1.34 -5.78 -13.62
C SER A 30 -0.52 -5.03 -12.56
N ARG A 31 -0.05 -3.81 -12.89
CA ARG A 31 0.69 -2.95 -11.96
C ARG A 31 -0.20 -2.53 -10.78
N ASP A 32 -1.41 -2.06 -11.06
CA ASP A 32 -2.31 -1.52 -10.03
C ASP A 32 -2.84 -2.64 -9.13
N TYR A 33 -3.06 -3.82 -9.71
CA TYR A 33 -3.33 -5.04 -8.95
C TYR A 33 -2.19 -5.40 -7.98
N LEU A 34 -0.94 -5.40 -8.47
CA LEU A 34 0.23 -5.71 -7.65
C LEU A 34 0.36 -4.71 -6.49
N ILE A 35 0.25 -3.41 -6.77
CA ILE A 35 0.28 -2.35 -5.74
C ILE A 35 -0.81 -2.60 -4.69
N THR A 36 -2.04 -2.89 -5.12
CA THR A 36 -3.16 -3.13 -4.21
C THR A 36 -2.93 -4.36 -3.35
N LYS A 37 -2.45 -5.46 -3.92
CA LYS A 37 -2.12 -6.67 -3.15
C LYS A 37 -1.02 -6.40 -2.15
N GLN A 38 0.04 -5.69 -2.54
CA GLN A 38 1.13 -5.32 -1.64
C GLN A 38 0.60 -4.49 -0.46
N GLN A 39 -0.15 -3.42 -0.74
CA GLN A 39 -0.71 -2.54 0.28
C GLN A 39 -1.67 -3.25 1.24
N LEU A 40 -2.55 -4.11 0.72
CA LEU A 40 -3.54 -4.80 1.55
C LEU A 40 -2.92 -5.90 2.43
N ASN A 41 -1.83 -6.52 1.97
CA ASN A 41 -1.14 -7.59 2.70
C ASN A 41 -0.16 -7.06 3.74
N THR A 42 0.53 -5.95 3.47
CA THR A 42 1.55 -5.40 4.39
C THR A 42 1.13 -4.13 5.11
N ALA A 43 -0.05 -3.57 4.80
CA ALA A 43 -0.53 -2.28 5.29
C ALA A 43 0.41 -1.09 5.00
N PHE A 44 1.26 -1.18 3.98
CA PHE A 44 2.16 -0.11 3.59
C PHE A 44 1.43 1.04 2.89
N ARG A 45 1.90 2.27 3.14
CA ARG A 45 1.37 3.45 2.46
C ARG A 45 1.77 3.42 0.98
N ILE A 46 0.95 4.05 0.14
CA ILE A 46 1.22 4.12 -1.31
C ILE A 46 2.61 4.70 -1.60
N SER A 47 3.02 5.73 -0.85
CA SER A 47 4.33 6.37 -1.02
C SER A 47 5.51 5.44 -0.78
N ASP A 48 5.30 4.41 0.04
CA ASP A 48 6.34 3.45 0.42
C ASP A 48 6.36 2.30 -0.57
N VAL A 49 5.18 1.79 -0.97
CA VAL A 49 5.04 0.76 -1.99
C VAL A 49 5.63 1.21 -3.34
N LEU A 50 5.41 2.46 -3.74
CA LEU A 50 5.94 2.99 -5.01
C LEU A 50 7.46 3.09 -5.07
N LYS A 51 8.16 3.05 -3.92
CA LYS A 51 9.63 3.11 -3.86
C LYS A 51 10.29 1.73 -3.84
N LEU A 52 9.49 0.66 -3.72
CA LEU A 52 10.00 -0.71 -3.68
C LEU A 52 10.64 -1.09 -5.01
N LYS A 53 11.76 -1.77 -4.93
CA LYS A 53 12.50 -2.34 -6.05
C LYS A 53 12.44 -3.87 -6.01
N VAL A 54 12.68 -4.50 -7.16
CA VAL A 54 12.82 -5.97 -7.22
C VAL A 54 13.92 -6.46 -6.29
N SER A 55 15.03 -5.72 -6.19
CA SER A 55 16.13 -6.00 -5.25
C SER A 55 15.72 -5.99 -3.78
N ASP A 56 14.57 -5.41 -3.42
CA ASP A 56 14.08 -5.36 -2.04
C ASP A 56 13.33 -6.64 -1.66
N VAL A 57 12.85 -7.41 -2.64
CA VAL A 57 12.11 -8.67 -2.44
C VAL A 57 12.85 -9.90 -2.96
N LEU A 58 13.78 -9.72 -3.89
CA LEU A 58 14.52 -10.79 -4.54
C LEU A 58 16.03 -10.56 -4.38
N THR A 59 16.77 -11.62 -4.05
CA THR A 59 18.24 -11.61 -4.06
C THR A 59 18.75 -11.66 -5.50
N THR A 60 20.03 -11.35 -5.69
CA THR A 60 20.69 -11.45 -7.02
C THR A 60 20.67 -12.87 -7.57
N ASN A 61 20.51 -13.87 -6.70
CA ASN A 61 20.47 -15.29 -7.06
C ASN A 61 19.04 -15.76 -7.39
N GLY A 62 18.04 -14.87 -7.35
CA GLY A 62 16.65 -15.20 -7.66
C GLY A 62 15.85 -15.77 -6.48
N GLU A 63 16.38 -15.70 -5.27
CA GLU A 63 15.69 -16.17 -4.06
C GLU A 63 14.87 -15.05 -3.42
N PHE A 64 13.70 -15.37 -2.88
CA PHE A 64 12.91 -14.37 -2.16
C PHE A 64 13.51 -14.08 -0.79
N LYS A 65 13.50 -12.81 -0.40
CA LYS A 65 13.90 -12.40 0.95
C LYS A 65 12.78 -12.67 1.93
N ASP A 66 13.11 -13.21 3.10
CA ASP A 66 12.14 -13.47 4.18
C ASP A 66 11.54 -12.19 4.76
N LEU A 67 12.31 -11.09 4.74
CA LEU A 67 11.92 -9.81 5.33
C LEU A 67 12.02 -8.69 4.31
N LEU A 68 10.94 -7.91 4.21
CA LEU A 68 10.90 -6.67 3.45
C LEU A 68 11.18 -5.49 4.37
N THR A 69 12.31 -4.81 4.17
CA THR A 69 12.69 -3.64 4.95
C THR A 69 12.29 -2.35 4.24
N VAL A 70 11.51 -1.50 4.91
CA VAL A 70 11.11 -0.19 4.39
C VAL A 70 11.65 0.90 5.30
N LYS A 71 12.39 1.86 4.73
CA LYS A 71 12.80 3.07 5.46
C LYS A 71 11.62 4.02 5.53
N GLU A 72 10.87 3.97 6.63
CA GLU A 72 9.80 4.94 6.88
C GLU A 72 10.39 6.35 7.09
N LYS A 73 9.91 7.34 6.33
CA LYS A 73 10.17 8.76 6.62
C LYS A 73 8.93 9.34 7.29
N LYS A 74 8.93 9.39 8.62
CA LYS A 74 7.86 10.05 9.37
C LYS A 74 7.99 11.56 9.16
N LEU A 75 7.05 12.16 8.43
CA LEU A 75 6.88 13.61 8.44
C LEU A 75 6.18 13.96 9.75
N LEU A 76 6.95 14.35 10.78
CA LEU A 76 6.40 15.03 11.94
C LEU A 76 5.77 16.33 11.44
N LYS A 77 4.45 16.34 11.26
CA LYS A 77 3.71 17.57 10.89
C LYS A 77 3.48 18.52 12.06
N TYR A 78 3.91 18.15 13.26
CA TYR A 78 3.98 19.02 14.44
C TYR A 78 5.25 18.64 15.22
N GLY A 79 6.33 19.34 14.95
CA GLY A 79 7.53 19.37 15.78
C GLY A 79 7.85 20.84 16.02
N ALA A 80 8.02 21.20 17.30
CA ALA A 80 7.94 22.53 17.92
C ALA A 80 6.50 23.00 18.20
#